data_AF-A0A5C8TZM6-F1
#
_entry.id   AF-A0A5C8TZM6-F1
#
_cell.length_a   1.000
_cell.length_b   1.000
_cell.length_c   1.000
_cell.angle_alpha   90.00
_cell.angle_beta   90.00
_cell.angle_gamma   90.00
#
_symmetry.space_group_name_H-M   'P 1'
#
loop_
_entity.id
_entity.type
_entity.pdbx_description
1 polymer ?
#
loop_
_entity_poly.entity_id
_entity_poly.type
_entity_poly.pdbx_seq_one_letter_code
_entity_poly.pdbx_strand_id
1 'polypeptide(L)'
;MQDRPKAWFGEPLLGLVLRDQAAAKASGEPGGLDFGPICACQDDTGLRGVAIAAQDEDAVRAKAVVGFRIGAQAISVRYRLARTEAGWRIVDVGTDDVPSLVKHLRRFSQ
;
A
#
# COMPACT_ATOMS: atom_id res chain seq x y z
N MET A 1 -11.82 3.83 6.10
CA MET A 1 -11.74 2.36 5.96
C MET A 1 -11.10 1.77 7.22
N GLN A 2 -11.69 0.78 7.90
CA GLN A 2 -11.03 0.13 9.04
C GLN A 2 -9.86 -0.71 8.51
N ASP A 3 -8.66 -0.15 8.55
CA ASP A 3 -7.44 -0.83 8.11
C ASP A 3 -7.29 -2.14 8.88
N ARG A 4 -7.33 -3.26 8.15
CA ARG A 4 -6.83 -4.55 8.64
C ARG A 4 -5.54 -4.84 7.87
N PRO A 5 -4.40 -4.23 8.24
CA PRO A 5 -3.13 -4.40 7.52
C PRO A 5 -2.79 -5.87 7.30
N LYS A 6 -3.07 -6.72 8.29
CA LYS A 6 -2.80 -8.16 8.27
C LYS A 6 -3.65 -8.95 7.25
N ALA A 7 -4.79 -8.43 6.84
CA ALA A 7 -5.65 -9.09 5.85
C ALA A 7 -5.11 -8.93 4.43
N TRP A 8 -4.37 -7.84 4.16
CA TRP A 8 -4.01 -7.43 2.81
C TRP A 8 -2.50 -7.38 2.57
N PHE A 9 -1.71 -6.99 3.57
CA PHE A 9 -0.25 -6.89 3.46
C PHE A 9 0.45 -8.19 3.85
N GLY A 10 1.56 -8.44 3.18
CA GLY A 10 2.53 -9.49 3.49
C GLY A 10 3.87 -8.88 3.87
N GLU A 11 4.80 -9.73 4.29
CA GLU A 11 6.18 -9.29 4.56
C GLU A 11 6.90 -8.91 3.26
N PRO A 12 7.79 -7.90 3.27
CA PRO A 12 8.21 -7.11 4.45
C PRO A 12 7.31 -5.91 4.78
N LEU A 13 6.30 -5.63 3.96
CA LEU A 13 5.49 -4.42 4.08
C LEU A 13 4.67 -4.39 5.38
N LEU A 14 4.04 -5.50 5.76
CA LEU A 14 3.23 -5.59 6.97
C LEU A 14 4.01 -5.17 8.22
N GLY A 15 5.18 -5.77 8.46
CA GLY A 15 6.03 -5.43 9.59
C GLY A 15 6.54 -3.99 9.58
N LEU A 16 6.68 -3.34 8.42
CA LEU A 16 7.04 -1.92 8.33
C LEU A 16 5.86 -1.02 8.68
N VAL A 17 4.67 -1.28 8.13
CA VAL A 17 3.45 -0.51 8.43
C VAL A 17 3.11 -0.59 9.92
N LEU A 18 3.17 -1.78 10.52
CA LEU A 18 2.90 -1.94 11.95
C LEU A 18 3.90 -1.20 12.84
N ARG A 19 5.18 -1.15 12.45
CA ARG A 19 6.21 -0.39 13.17
C ARG A 19 5.98 1.11 13.07
N ASP A 20 5.69 1.59 11.87
CA ASP A 20 5.40 3.01 11.62
C ASP A 20 4.19 3.49 12.45
N GLN A 21 3.09 2.73 12.42
CA GLN A 21 1.89 3.01 13.23
C GLN A 21 2.18 3.00 14.74
N ALA A 22 3.01 2.07 15.21
CA ALA A 22 3.39 2.02 16.61
C ALA A 22 4.26 3.23 17.02
N ALA A 23 5.20 3.65 16.18
CA ALA A 23 6.04 4.81 16.41
C ALA A 23 5.25 6.13 16.41
N ALA A 24 4.32 6.29 15.45
CA ALA A 24 3.41 7.44 15.40
C ALA A 24 2.55 7.53 16.68
N LYS A 25 2.00 6.39 17.12
CA LYS A 25 1.22 6.33 18.37
C LYS A 25 2.05 6.67 19.60
N ALA A 26 3.31 6.25 19.65
CA ALA A 26 4.19 6.48 20.80
C ALA A 26 4.68 7.92 20.89
N SER A 27 4.96 8.56 19.75
CA SER A 27 5.47 9.93 19.66
C SER A 27 4.36 10.99 19.68
N GLY A 28 3.14 10.64 19.21
CA GLY A 28 2.08 11.61 18.94
C GLY A 28 2.29 12.38 17.63
N GLU A 29 3.39 12.14 16.92
CA GLU A 29 3.70 12.72 15.62
C GLU A 29 3.21 11.81 14.49
N PRO A 30 2.91 12.37 13.31
CA PRO A 30 2.65 11.57 12.12
C PRO A 30 3.81 10.61 11.80
N GLY A 31 3.48 9.37 11.46
CA GLY A 31 4.45 8.40 10.96
C GLY A 31 4.90 8.70 9.52
N GLY A 32 5.82 7.89 9.00
CA GLY A 32 6.26 7.97 7.61
C GLY A 32 5.18 7.52 6.62
N LEU A 33 4.14 6.86 7.10
CA LEU A 33 2.89 6.62 6.39
C LEU A 33 1.76 7.44 7.03
N ASP A 34 1.47 8.59 6.43
CA ASP A 34 0.44 9.52 6.86
C ASP A 34 -0.81 9.50 5.97
N PHE A 35 -0.88 8.61 4.98
CA PHE A 35 -2.02 8.40 4.07
C PHE A 35 -2.41 6.92 3.99
N GLY A 36 -3.58 6.61 3.43
CA GLY A 36 -4.03 5.24 3.16
C GLY A 36 -3.24 4.60 2.01
N PRO A 37 -2.34 3.63 2.25
CA PRO A 37 -1.42 3.13 1.22
C PRO A 37 -2.12 2.34 0.12
N ILE A 38 -3.29 1.78 0.38
CA ILE A 38 -4.03 1.02 -0.64
C ILE A 38 -4.56 1.96 -1.72
N CYS A 39 -5.11 3.12 -1.37
CA CYS A 39 -5.65 4.08 -2.33
C CYS A 39 -4.70 5.26 -2.62
N ALA A 40 -3.55 5.33 -1.96
CA ALA A 40 -2.70 6.53 -2.00
C ALA A 40 -3.50 7.82 -1.69
N CYS A 41 -4.40 7.75 -0.70
CA CYS A 41 -5.39 8.80 -0.44
C CYS A 41 -5.58 9.05 1.07
N GLN A 42 -5.93 10.28 1.43
CA GLN A 42 -6.34 10.66 2.79
C GLN A 42 -7.82 10.31 3.05
N ASP A 43 -8.66 10.48 2.03
CA ASP A 43 -10.09 10.21 2.01
C ASP A 43 -10.45 9.54 0.67
N ASP A 44 -11.23 8.46 0.73
CA ASP A 44 -11.70 7.69 -0.43
C ASP A 44 -13.09 8.12 -0.93
N THR A 45 -13.69 9.15 -0.33
CA THR A 45 -14.99 9.67 -0.73
C THR A 45 -15.02 10.10 -2.20
N GLY A 46 -15.98 9.55 -2.96
CA GLY A 46 -16.13 9.84 -4.39
C GLY A 46 -15.20 9.03 -5.30
N LEU A 47 -14.53 8.00 -4.78
CA LEU A 47 -13.76 7.04 -5.58
C LEU A 47 -14.65 6.35 -6.62
N ARG A 48 -14.21 6.38 -7.88
CA ARG A 48 -14.94 5.79 -9.02
C ARG A 48 -14.02 5.37 -10.16
N GLY A 49 -14.57 4.57 -11.06
CA GLY A 49 -13.89 4.17 -12.31
C GLY A 49 -12.65 3.32 -12.06
N VAL A 50 -12.73 2.36 -11.14
CA VAL A 50 -11.63 1.47 -10.82
C VAL A 50 -11.33 0.56 -12.00
N ALA A 51 -10.10 0.61 -12.48
CA ALA A 51 -9.55 -0.28 -13.49
C ALA A 51 -8.33 -1.01 -12.90
N ILE A 52 -8.32 -2.33 -13.01
CA ILE A 52 -7.27 -3.19 -12.47
C ILE A 52 -6.62 -3.94 -13.62
N ALA A 53 -5.31 -3.78 -13.78
CA ALA A 53 -4.50 -4.60 -14.66
C ALA A 53 -3.53 -5.41 -13.80
N ALA A 54 -3.71 -6.72 -13.75
CA ALA A 54 -2.83 -7.64 -13.02
C ALA A 54 -2.09 -8.56 -14.00
N GLN A 55 -0.84 -8.85 -13.68
CA GLN A 55 0.01 -9.73 -14.46
C GLN A 55 0.86 -10.58 -13.51
N ASP A 56 0.83 -11.89 -13.70
CA ASP A 56 1.73 -12.80 -13.01
C ASP A 56 3.16 -12.58 -13.51
N GLU A 57 4.11 -12.43 -12.58
CA GLU A 57 5.53 -12.45 -12.89
C GLU A 57 6.05 -13.89 -12.92
N ASP A 58 5.53 -14.73 -12.02
CA ASP A 58 5.75 -16.17 -11.93
C ASP A 58 4.68 -16.84 -11.04
N ALA A 59 4.88 -18.11 -10.68
CA ALA A 59 3.93 -18.90 -9.89
C ALA A 59 3.64 -18.35 -8.47
N VAL A 60 4.50 -17.49 -7.93
CA VAL A 60 4.40 -16.96 -6.56
C VAL A 60 4.49 -15.44 -6.48
N ARG A 61 4.66 -14.73 -7.60
CA ARG A 61 4.73 -13.27 -7.68
C ARG A 61 3.83 -12.72 -8.78
N ALA A 62 3.20 -11.59 -8.49
CA ALA A 62 2.39 -10.85 -9.45
C ALA A 62 2.57 -9.35 -9.25
N LYS A 63 2.27 -8.59 -10.30
CA LYS A 63 2.16 -7.14 -10.28
C LYS A 63 0.72 -6.74 -10.60
N ALA A 64 0.24 -5.69 -9.95
CA ALA A 64 -1.01 -5.05 -10.32
C ALA A 64 -0.81 -3.55 -10.45
N VAL A 65 -1.49 -2.95 -11.43
CA VAL A 65 -1.66 -1.50 -11.56
C VAL A 65 -3.14 -1.22 -11.44
N VAL A 66 -3.51 -0.36 -10.49
CA VAL A 66 -4.88 0.05 -10.25
C VAL A 66 -5.00 1.53 -10.52
N GLY A 67 -5.83 1.87 -11.50
CA GLY A 67 -6.20 3.24 -11.83
C GLY A 67 -7.62 3.54 -11.35
N PHE A 68 -7.84 4.72 -10.81
CA PHE A 68 -9.17 5.20 -10.43
C PHE A 68 -9.19 6.73 -10.37
N ARG A 69 -10.35 7.30 -10.05
CA ARG A 69 -10.48 8.74 -9.82
C ARG A 69 -11.09 9.02 -8.45
N ILE A 70 -10.62 10.08 -7.81
CA ILE A 70 -11.25 10.72 -6.64
C ILE A 70 -11.54 12.16 -7.04
N GLY A 71 -12.82 12.53 -7.14
CA GLY A 71 -13.22 13.81 -7.71
C GLY A 71 -12.74 13.99 -9.17
N ALA A 72 -11.91 15.01 -9.39
CA ALA A 72 -11.27 15.30 -10.68
C ALA A 72 -9.91 14.61 -10.85
N GLN A 73 -9.26 14.20 -9.75
CA GLN A 73 -7.92 13.62 -9.76
C GLN A 73 -7.94 12.17 -10.26
N ALA A 74 -7.01 11.84 -11.16
CA ALA A 74 -6.72 10.46 -11.53
C ALA A 74 -5.56 9.95 -10.66
N ILE A 75 -5.72 8.75 -10.11
CA ILE A 75 -4.74 8.12 -9.21
C ILE A 75 -4.35 6.77 -9.81
N SER A 76 -3.05 6.47 -9.77
CA SER A 76 -2.46 5.21 -10.20
C SER A 76 -1.64 4.62 -9.06
N VAL A 77 -1.99 3.41 -8.64
CA VAL A 77 -1.29 2.68 -7.58
C VAL A 77 -0.76 1.36 -8.15
N ARG A 78 0.52 1.11 -7.91
CA ARG A 78 1.24 -0.09 -8.32
C ARG A 78 1.41 -1.00 -7.12
N TYR A 79 1.09 -2.28 -7.25
CA TYR A 79 1.26 -3.27 -6.20
C TYR A 79 2.20 -4.37 -6.67
N ARG A 80 3.10 -4.79 -5.79
CA ARG A 80 3.75 -6.10 -5.89
C ARG A 80 3.05 -7.05 -4.96
N LEU A 81 2.73 -8.24 -5.46
CA LEU A 81 2.06 -9.28 -4.71
C LEU A 81 2.95 -10.51 -4.59
N ALA A 82 2.84 -11.20 -3.47
CA ALA A 82 3.45 -12.51 -3.25
C ALA A 82 2.39 -13.51 -2.79
N ARG A 83 2.49 -14.75 -3.26
CA ARG A 83 1.61 -15.84 -2.84
C ARG A 83 2.09 -16.36 -1.48
N THR A 84 1.18 -16.39 -0.52
CA THR A 84 1.39 -16.98 0.81
C THR A 84 0.47 -18.20 0.98
N GLU A 85 0.67 -18.98 2.05
CA GLU A 85 -0.25 -20.07 2.40
C GLU A 85 -1.69 -19.58 2.58
N ALA A 86 -1.85 -18.35 3.08
CA ALA A 86 -3.15 -17.70 3.26
C ALA A 86 -3.64 -16.93 2.00
N GLY A 87 -3.01 -17.14 0.84
CA GLY A 87 -3.33 -16.51 -0.43
C GLY A 87 -2.41 -15.33 -0.79
N TRP A 88 -2.79 -14.57 -1.82
CA TRP A 88 -2.01 -13.42 -2.27
C TRP A 88 -1.98 -12.29 -1.25
N ARG A 89 -0.82 -11.66 -1.08
CA ARG A 89 -0.64 -10.49 -0.21
C ARG A 89 0.15 -9.42 -0.92
N ILE A 90 -0.16 -8.16 -0.63
CA ILE A 90 0.59 -6.99 -1.12
C ILE A 90 1.88 -6.88 -0.31
N VAL A 91 3.02 -7.00 -0.99
CA VAL A 91 4.36 -6.96 -0.37
C VAL A 91 5.11 -5.66 -0.65
N ASP A 92 4.62 -4.85 -1.58
CA ASP A 92 5.09 -3.47 -1.82
C ASP A 92 4.00 -2.67 -2.52
N VAL A 93 3.96 -1.36 -2.24
CA VAL A 93 3.05 -0.40 -2.87
C VAL A 93 3.90 0.70 -3.49
N GLY A 94 3.56 1.11 -4.70
CA GLY A 94 4.16 2.23 -5.40
C GLY A 94 3.11 3.23 -5.87
N THR A 95 3.37 4.50 -5.66
CA THR A 95 2.63 5.64 -6.23
C THR A 95 3.60 6.45 -7.10
N ASP A 96 3.11 7.50 -7.74
CA ASP A 96 3.98 8.37 -8.56
C ASP A 96 4.99 9.15 -7.71
N ASP A 97 4.64 9.52 -6.48
CA ASP A 97 5.53 10.19 -5.53
C ASP A 97 6.39 9.21 -4.70
N VAL A 98 5.85 8.01 -4.42
CA VAL A 98 6.51 6.99 -3.60
C VAL A 98 6.68 5.72 -4.42
N PRO A 99 7.80 5.53 -5.14
CA PRO A 99 7.99 4.37 -6.02
C PRO A 99 7.99 3.00 -5.32
N SER A 100 8.25 2.99 -4.00
CA SER A 100 8.21 1.80 -3.15
C SER A 100 8.03 2.21 -1.69
N LEU A 101 6.89 1.87 -1.13
CA LEU A 101 6.55 2.14 0.25
C LEU A 101 7.47 1.37 1.20
N VAL A 102 7.90 0.14 0.82
CA VAL A 102 8.90 -0.60 1.60
C VAL A 102 10.21 0.18 1.70
N LYS A 103 10.70 0.76 0.60
CA LYS A 103 11.93 1.57 0.63
C LYS A 103 11.75 2.86 1.42
N HIS A 104 10.59 3.51 1.28
CA HIS A 104 10.24 4.74 2.01
C HIS A 104 10.25 4.50 3.52
N LEU A 105 9.49 3.52 4.01
CA LEU A 105 9.38 3.21 5.44
C LEU A 105 10.72 2.76 6.05
N ARG A 106 11.54 2.01 5.30
CA ARG A 106 12.89 1.65 5.76
C ARG A 106 13.83 2.85 5.93
N ARG A 107 13.64 3.92 5.16
CA ARG A 107 14.42 5.16 5.32
C ARG A 107 13.90 6.01 6.46
N PHE A 108 12.58 6.03 6.64
CA PHE A 108 11.93 6.80 7.69
C PHE A 108 12.17 6.21 9.10
N SER A 109 12.30 4.89 9.22
CA SER A 109 12.55 4.21 10.49
C SER A 109 14.03 4.03 10.87
N GLN A 110 14.95 4.72 10.18
CA GLN A 110 16.37 4.78 10.56
C GLN A 110 16.61 6.00 11.45
#